data_AF-D4H5F0-F1
#
_entry.id   AF-D4H5F0-F1
#
_cell.length_a   1.000
_cell.length_b   1.000
_cell.length_c   1.000
_cell.angle_alpha   90.00
_cell.angle_beta   90.00
_cell.angle_gamma   90.00
#
_symmetry.space_group_name_H-M   'P 1'
#
loop_
_entity.id
_entity.type
_entity.pdbx_description
1 polymer ?
#
loop_
_entity_poly.entity_id
_entity_poly.type
_entity_poly.pdbx_seq_one_letter_code
_entity_poly.pdbx_strand_id
1 'polypeptide(L)'
;MRILRGCLLVAGLIAISALGYAEIKPVFDDAVKPAEKSAVLYFDIDGRYDLNIMTEFLKYCTEQTDVTCICAEASGAGVQKIKGAFEGNKNERYIYRSDAREDTPEIVFSRSGEALGVLKKESDFAALIPIYLDYTAGRIDAEDFAETMEAIESAEMYKKIVPRMNFVLLLAKKGERDAALAELDKIETEKLDDKGRLLLGETFLRLKAPKRAHRILKTCGDVQCRFYAGVSEYMAGDPDSALETLENLKGVYPDENRLKHYIKSIYESKGDKERADAIQLPDNYNIDAH
;
A
#
# COMPACT_ATOMS: atom_id res chain seq x y z
N MET A 1 -1.32 19.89 -32.72
CA MET A 1 -1.61 18.52 -33.20
C MET A 1 -1.43 17.58 -32.02
N ARG A 2 -2.39 16.66 -31.83
CA ARG A 2 -2.52 15.60 -30.79
C ARG A 2 -1.17 15.07 -30.29
N ILE A 3 -1.01 14.71 -29.00
CA ILE A 3 -1.58 13.49 -28.41
C ILE A 3 -2.05 13.73 -26.96
N LEU A 4 -3.37 13.72 -26.76
CA LEU A 4 -3.98 13.37 -25.47
C LEU A 4 -3.53 11.95 -25.13
N ARG A 5 -2.67 11.79 -24.12
CA ARG A 5 -2.49 10.49 -23.46
C ARG A 5 -3.74 10.27 -22.63
N GLY A 6 -4.64 9.45 -23.17
CA GLY A 6 -5.77 8.94 -22.43
C GLY A 6 -5.26 8.18 -21.21
N CYS A 7 -5.58 8.69 -20.03
CA CYS A 7 -5.77 7.83 -18.87
C CYS A 7 -6.85 6.83 -19.27
N LEU A 8 -6.43 5.61 -19.64
CA LEU A 8 -7.29 4.46 -19.43
C LEU A 8 -7.43 4.31 -17.91
N LEU A 9 -8.41 5.04 -17.36
CA LEU A 9 -9.14 4.55 -16.21
C LEU A 9 -9.69 3.20 -16.64
N VAL A 10 -8.98 2.14 -16.24
CA VAL A 10 -9.64 0.84 -16.05
C VAL A 10 -10.52 1.06 -14.83
N ALA A 11 -11.64 1.74 -15.05
CA ALA A 11 -12.82 1.58 -14.24
C ALA A 11 -13.20 0.11 -14.45
N GLY A 12 -12.61 -0.75 -13.64
CA GLY A 12 -13.23 -2.01 -13.30
C GLY A 12 -14.53 -1.64 -12.62
N LEU A 13 -15.56 -1.38 -13.44
CA LEU A 13 -16.93 -1.68 -13.08
C LEU A 13 -16.92 -3.18 -12.80
N ILE A 14 -16.53 -3.55 -11.58
CA ILE A 14 -17.14 -4.67 -10.92
C ILE A 14 -18.61 -4.27 -10.95
N ALA A 15 -19.37 -4.87 -11.86
CA ALA A 15 -20.80 -4.94 -11.72
C ALA A 15 -21.02 -5.68 -10.40
N ILE A 16 -21.03 -4.93 -9.29
CA ILE A 16 -21.47 -5.41 -8.00
C ILE A 16 -22.97 -5.58 -8.23
N SER A 17 -23.34 -6.77 -8.72
CA SER A 17 -24.67 -7.30 -8.58
C SER A 17 -25.10 -6.96 -7.16
N ALA A 18 -26.17 -6.18 -7.03
CA ALA A 18 -26.69 -5.67 -5.78
C ALA A 18 -26.43 -6.70 -4.68
N LEU A 19 -25.42 -6.45 -3.86
CA LEU A 19 -25.21 -7.15 -2.61
C LEU A 19 -26.36 -6.64 -1.73
N GLY A 20 -27.55 -7.16 -2.03
CA GLY A 20 -28.68 -7.07 -1.14
C GLY A 20 -28.16 -7.52 0.20
N TYR A 21 -28.29 -6.65 1.20
CA TYR A 21 -28.02 -7.00 2.57
C TYR A 21 -28.51 -8.43 2.80
N ALA A 22 -27.64 -9.31 3.29
CA ALA A 22 -28.14 -10.52 3.92
C ALA A 22 -29.23 -10.07 4.90
N GLU A 23 -30.37 -10.76 4.91
CA GLU A 23 -31.55 -10.30 5.65
C GLU A 23 -31.25 -10.32 7.16
N ILE A 24 -30.73 -9.21 7.69
CA ILE A 24 -30.37 -9.08 9.10
C ILE A 24 -31.61 -8.85 9.95
N LYS A 25 -31.70 -9.52 11.09
CA LYS A 25 -32.84 -9.47 12.00
C LYS A 25 -32.40 -8.95 13.36
N PRO A 26 -33.11 -7.97 13.94
CA PRO A 26 -32.73 -7.43 15.24
C PRO A 26 -32.82 -8.53 16.31
N VAL A 27 -31.85 -8.55 17.22
CA VAL A 27 -31.86 -9.49 18.36
C VAL A 27 -32.65 -8.90 19.52
N PHE A 28 -32.59 -7.57 19.69
CA PHE A 28 -33.24 -6.81 20.76
C PHE A 28 -34.30 -5.87 20.19
N ASP A 29 -35.34 -5.58 20.99
CA ASP A 29 -36.51 -4.82 20.53
C ASP A 29 -36.19 -3.34 20.26
N ASP A 30 -35.16 -2.79 20.92
CA ASP A 30 -34.69 -1.41 20.78
C ASP A 30 -33.53 -1.25 19.78
N ALA A 31 -33.34 -2.22 18.89
CA ALA A 31 -32.27 -2.20 17.91
C ALA A 31 -32.32 -0.98 16.97
N VAL A 32 -31.16 -0.37 16.74
CA VAL A 32 -30.96 0.74 15.81
C VAL A 32 -31.17 0.25 14.40
N LYS A 33 -32.13 0.83 13.67
CA LYS A 33 -32.43 0.43 12.29
C LYS A 33 -31.33 0.85 11.33
N PRO A 34 -30.95 0.02 10.34
CA PRO A 34 -30.06 0.44 9.26
C PRO A 34 -30.58 1.72 8.59
N ALA A 35 -29.68 2.68 8.39
CA ALA A 35 -29.98 3.93 7.69
C ALA A 35 -29.45 3.91 6.25
N GLU A 36 -29.70 5.00 5.52
CA GLU A 36 -29.20 5.19 4.15
C GLU A 36 -27.68 5.04 4.07
N LYS A 37 -26.95 5.60 5.03
CA LYS A 37 -25.50 5.44 5.19
C LYS A 37 -25.26 4.45 6.32
N SER A 38 -24.69 3.29 6.01
CA SER A 38 -24.48 2.28 7.04
C SER A 38 -23.23 1.43 6.81
N ALA A 39 -22.77 0.86 7.91
CA ALA A 39 -21.70 -0.13 7.93
C ALA A 39 -22.16 -1.34 8.72
N VAL A 40 -22.03 -2.54 8.16
CA VAL A 40 -22.42 -3.80 8.82
C VAL A 40 -21.20 -4.66 9.00
N LEU A 41 -20.81 -4.93 10.24
CA LEU A 41 -19.85 -5.96 10.59
C LEU A 41 -20.57 -7.29 10.76
N TYR A 42 -20.22 -8.27 9.95
CA TYR A 42 -20.54 -9.68 10.15
C TYR A 42 -19.45 -10.33 10.99
N PHE A 43 -19.83 -10.97 12.09
CA PHE A 43 -18.88 -11.52 13.07
C PHE A 43 -19.36 -12.86 13.64
N ASP A 44 -18.42 -13.71 14.03
CA ASP A 44 -18.69 -14.93 14.79
C ASP A 44 -18.59 -14.67 16.31
N ILE A 45 -19.65 -14.95 17.06
CA ILE A 45 -19.67 -14.76 18.52
C ILE A 45 -18.72 -15.69 19.29
N ASP A 46 -18.40 -16.86 18.73
CA ASP A 46 -17.42 -17.80 19.29
C ASP A 46 -15.97 -17.44 18.87
N GLY A 47 -15.82 -16.57 17.87
CA GLY A 47 -14.55 -16.08 17.36
C GLY A 47 -13.95 -14.99 18.25
N ARG A 48 -12.88 -15.30 19.00
CA ARG A 48 -12.17 -14.27 19.79
C ARG A 48 -11.63 -13.13 18.92
N TYR A 49 -11.16 -13.44 17.71
CA TYR A 49 -10.67 -12.43 16.77
C TYR A 49 -11.81 -11.51 16.33
N ASP A 50 -12.94 -12.08 15.91
CA ASP A 50 -14.17 -11.39 15.52
C ASP A 50 -14.69 -10.45 16.62
N LEU A 51 -14.70 -10.90 17.88
CA LEU A 51 -15.10 -10.05 19.02
C LEU A 51 -14.17 -8.85 19.25
N ASN A 52 -12.87 -9.01 18.98
CA ASN A 52 -11.93 -7.89 19.03
C ASN A 52 -12.23 -6.89 17.90
N ILE A 53 -12.44 -7.38 16.67
CA ILE A 53 -12.81 -6.52 15.53
C ILE A 53 -14.13 -5.80 15.79
N MET A 54 -15.12 -6.47 16.39
CA MET A 54 -16.39 -5.85 16.79
C MET A 54 -16.19 -4.71 17.79
N THR A 55 -15.33 -4.89 18.78
CA THR A 55 -15.04 -3.85 19.77
C THR A 55 -14.38 -2.63 19.11
N GLU A 56 -13.45 -2.87 18.20
CA GLU A 56 -12.76 -1.82 17.45
C GLU A 56 -13.69 -1.08 16.49
N PHE A 57 -14.49 -1.82 15.72
CA PHE A 57 -15.50 -1.26 14.83
C PHE A 57 -16.48 -0.35 15.58
N LEU A 58 -17.03 -0.81 16.70
CA LEU A 58 -17.95 -0.01 17.51
C LEU A 58 -17.28 1.23 18.08
N LYS A 59 -16.00 1.16 18.47
CA LYS A 59 -15.24 2.33 18.92
C LYS A 59 -15.22 3.42 17.84
N TYR A 60 -14.82 3.10 16.61
CA TYR A 60 -14.82 4.07 15.50
C TYR A 60 -16.22 4.59 15.19
N CYS A 61 -17.22 3.72 15.25
CA CYS A 61 -18.61 4.11 15.02
C CYS A 61 -19.17 5.07 16.08
N THR A 62 -18.72 4.99 17.33
CA THR A 62 -19.12 5.98 18.35
C THR A 62 -18.58 7.39 18.08
N GLU A 63 -17.49 7.51 17.33
CA GLU A 63 -16.89 8.78 16.93
C GLU A 63 -17.55 9.35 15.65
N GLN A 64 -18.36 8.55 14.94
CA GLN A 64 -18.92 8.81 13.61
C GLN A 64 -20.45 8.63 13.59
N THR A 65 -21.19 9.66 13.98
CA THR A 65 -22.67 9.58 14.06
C THR A 65 -23.39 9.65 12.72
N ASP A 66 -22.69 10.01 11.63
CA ASP A 66 -23.28 10.18 10.29
C ASP A 66 -23.48 8.84 9.55
N VAL A 67 -22.96 7.75 10.09
CA VAL A 67 -23.05 6.39 9.55
C VAL A 67 -23.68 5.49 10.60
N THR A 68 -24.72 4.76 10.22
CA THR A 68 -25.32 3.77 11.13
C THR A 68 -24.50 2.49 11.11
N CYS A 69 -23.86 2.17 12.23
CA CYS A 69 -23.08 0.95 12.38
C CYS A 69 -23.88 -0.18 13.03
N ILE A 70 -23.75 -1.38 12.49
CA ILE A 70 -24.46 -2.58 12.93
C ILE A 70 -23.49 -3.75 13.03
N CYS A 71 -23.67 -4.59 14.05
CA CYS A 71 -22.95 -5.85 14.21
C CYS A 71 -23.93 -7.02 14.00
N ALA A 72 -23.77 -7.77 12.93
CA ALA A 72 -24.55 -8.92 12.57
C ALA A 72 -23.82 -10.22 12.93
N GLU A 73 -24.36 -10.96 13.89
CA GLU A 73 -23.86 -12.26 14.28
C GLU A 73 -24.12 -13.28 13.14
N ALA A 74 -23.08 -14.00 12.73
CA ALA A 74 -23.07 -14.81 11.51
C ALA A 74 -22.57 -16.26 11.71
N SER A 75 -22.42 -16.75 12.95
CA SER A 75 -22.07 -18.16 13.23
C SER A 75 -23.26 -19.12 13.08
N GLY A 76 -24.48 -18.57 13.00
CA GLY A 76 -25.71 -19.36 13.09
C GLY A 76 -26.14 -19.66 14.53
N ALA A 77 -25.56 -18.96 15.52
CA ALA A 77 -25.95 -19.06 16.91
C ALA A 77 -27.46 -18.78 17.10
N GLY A 78 -28.08 -19.53 18.02
CA GLY A 78 -29.46 -19.27 18.41
C GLY A 78 -29.61 -17.92 19.11
N VAL A 79 -30.74 -17.24 18.91
CA VAL A 79 -31.03 -15.91 19.48
C VAL A 79 -30.78 -15.85 20.99
N GLN A 80 -31.10 -16.91 21.74
CA GLN A 80 -30.88 -16.95 23.19
C GLN A 80 -29.40 -16.90 23.58
N LYS A 81 -28.52 -17.53 22.79
CA LYS A 81 -27.07 -17.48 23.03
C LYS A 81 -26.55 -16.05 22.78
N ILE A 82 -26.99 -15.43 21.70
CA ILE A 82 -26.60 -14.06 21.33
C ILE A 82 -27.09 -13.09 22.41
N LYS A 83 -28.36 -13.20 22.82
CA LYS A 83 -28.93 -12.40 23.91
C LYS A 83 -28.11 -12.57 25.18
N GLY A 84 -27.88 -13.80 25.64
CA GLY A 84 -27.12 -14.05 26.87
C GLY A 84 -25.68 -13.50 26.85
N ALA A 85 -25.06 -13.37 25.68
CA ALA A 85 -23.71 -12.80 25.55
C ALA A 85 -23.68 -11.27 25.59
N PHE A 86 -24.76 -10.61 25.15
CA PHE A 86 -24.82 -9.16 25.00
C PHE A 86 -25.80 -8.46 25.95
N GLU A 87 -26.63 -9.20 26.69
CA GLU A 87 -27.62 -8.64 27.61
C GLU A 87 -26.95 -7.79 28.71
N GLY A 88 -27.51 -6.60 28.98
CA GLY A 88 -26.98 -5.57 29.85
C GLY A 88 -25.78 -4.79 29.28
N ASN A 89 -25.37 -5.04 28.03
CA ASN A 89 -24.26 -4.32 27.40
C ASN A 89 -24.74 -3.02 26.71
N LYS A 90 -23.90 -1.99 26.68
CA LYS A 90 -24.19 -0.75 25.92
C LYS A 90 -24.36 -0.99 24.42
N ASN A 91 -23.91 -2.13 23.93
CA ASN A 91 -23.90 -2.48 22.51
C ASN A 91 -25.16 -3.22 22.02
N GLU A 92 -26.07 -3.65 22.90
CA GLU A 92 -27.25 -4.47 22.58
C GLU A 92 -28.00 -3.99 21.33
N ARG A 93 -28.27 -2.67 21.29
CA ARG A 93 -29.01 -2.00 20.22
C ARG A 93 -28.34 -2.06 18.85
N TYR A 94 -27.08 -2.46 18.76
CA TYR A 94 -26.37 -2.62 17.48
C TYR A 94 -26.28 -4.09 17.06
N ILE A 95 -26.78 -5.03 17.88
CA ILE A 95 -26.66 -6.47 17.63
C ILE A 95 -27.84 -6.99 16.81
N TYR A 96 -27.48 -7.56 15.66
CA TYR A 96 -28.37 -8.23 14.74
C TYR A 96 -27.93 -9.68 14.57
N ARG A 97 -28.82 -10.50 14.02
CA ARG A 97 -28.52 -11.84 13.53
C ARG A 97 -28.56 -11.82 12.01
N SER A 98 -27.65 -12.55 11.39
CA SER A 98 -27.63 -12.85 9.95
C SER A 98 -27.72 -14.35 9.70
N ASP A 99 -27.83 -14.72 8.42
CA ASP A 99 -27.58 -16.09 7.98
C ASP A 99 -26.10 -16.45 8.21
N ALA A 100 -25.82 -17.75 8.33
CA ALA A 100 -24.46 -18.22 8.58
C ALA A 100 -23.52 -17.81 7.43
N ARG A 101 -22.33 -17.31 7.75
CA ARG A 101 -21.31 -16.89 6.77
C ARG A 101 -19.97 -17.51 7.10
N GLU A 102 -19.28 -18.00 6.08
CA GLU A 102 -17.96 -18.64 6.25
C GLU A 102 -16.82 -17.61 6.38
N ASP A 103 -17.01 -16.40 5.83
CA ASP A 103 -15.95 -15.40 5.65
C ASP A 103 -15.88 -14.33 6.77
N THR A 104 -16.25 -14.66 8.01
CA THR A 104 -16.15 -13.70 9.12
C THR A 104 -14.70 -13.54 9.63
N PRO A 105 -14.31 -12.34 10.12
CA PRO A 105 -15.09 -11.10 10.12
C PRO A 105 -15.10 -10.40 8.76
N GLU A 106 -16.24 -9.80 8.42
CA GLU A 106 -16.42 -9.01 7.19
C GLU A 106 -17.16 -7.71 7.50
N ILE A 107 -16.72 -6.56 6.99
CA ILE A 107 -17.44 -5.29 7.12
C ILE A 107 -17.88 -4.80 5.75
N VAL A 108 -19.19 -4.55 5.60
CA VAL A 108 -19.77 -3.99 4.38
C VAL A 108 -20.16 -2.54 4.63
N PHE A 109 -19.64 -1.62 3.82
CA PHE A 109 -19.98 -0.20 3.84
C PHE A 109 -20.96 0.11 2.72
N SER A 110 -22.03 0.85 3.00
CA SER A 110 -23.06 1.16 2.02
C SER A 110 -23.61 2.57 2.14
N ARG A 111 -24.10 3.07 1.00
CA ARG A 111 -24.81 4.35 0.89
C ARG A 111 -25.96 4.19 -0.09
N SER A 112 -27.16 4.54 0.35
CA SER A 112 -28.40 4.46 -0.44
C SER A 112 -28.68 3.06 -1.00
N GLY A 113 -28.27 2.02 -0.24
CA GLY A 113 -28.43 0.62 -0.60
C GLY A 113 -27.35 0.05 -1.51
N GLU A 114 -26.40 0.87 -1.98
CA GLU A 114 -25.27 0.43 -2.79
C GLU A 114 -24.05 0.16 -1.92
N ALA A 115 -23.39 -0.97 -2.14
CA ALA A 115 -22.14 -1.30 -1.45
C ALA A 115 -20.99 -0.43 -1.99
N LEU A 116 -20.37 0.33 -1.10
CA LEU A 116 -19.20 1.17 -1.38
C LEU A 116 -17.90 0.39 -1.26
N GLY A 117 -17.88 -0.66 -0.42
CA GLY A 117 -16.72 -1.53 -0.27
C GLY A 117 -16.89 -2.55 0.84
N VAL A 118 -15.94 -3.48 0.88
CA VAL A 118 -15.96 -4.62 1.80
C VAL A 118 -14.56 -4.82 2.38
N LEU A 119 -14.47 -4.89 3.71
CA LEU A 119 -13.27 -5.35 4.43
C LEU A 119 -13.46 -6.81 4.81
N LYS A 120 -12.43 -7.63 4.58
CA LYS A 120 -12.45 -9.06 4.86
C LYS A 120 -11.40 -9.40 5.93
N LYS A 121 -11.39 -10.65 6.38
CA LYS A 121 -10.48 -11.15 7.41
C LYS A 121 -8.99 -10.80 7.23
N GLU A 122 -8.52 -10.65 5.98
CA GLU A 122 -7.12 -10.30 5.67
C GLU A 122 -6.85 -8.79 5.60
N SER A 123 -7.87 -7.95 5.80
CA SER A 123 -7.76 -6.49 5.77
C SER A 123 -7.14 -5.93 7.05
N ASP A 124 -6.41 -4.81 6.94
CA ASP A 124 -5.99 -4.01 8.10
C ASP A 124 -7.18 -3.18 8.61
N PHE A 125 -8.05 -3.80 9.41
CA PHE A 125 -9.25 -3.18 9.95
C PHE A 125 -8.98 -1.86 10.67
N ALA A 126 -7.90 -1.78 11.45
CA ALA A 126 -7.53 -0.60 12.22
C ALA A 126 -7.22 0.61 11.33
N ALA A 127 -6.52 0.36 10.21
CA ALA A 127 -6.21 1.40 9.24
C ALA A 127 -7.44 1.78 8.39
N LEU A 128 -8.24 0.79 7.99
CA LEU A 128 -9.23 0.97 6.92
C LEU A 128 -10.62 1.38 7.41
N ILE A 129 -11.08 0.92 8.58
CA ILE A 129 -12.40 1.29 9.13
C ILE A 129 -12.64 2.80 9.15
N PRO A 130 -11.77 3.65 9.74
CA PRO A 130 -12.04 5.09 9.81
C PRO A 130 -12.19 5.75 8.44
N ILE A 131 -11.41 5.31 7.44
CA ILE A 131 -11.41 5.88 6.09
C ILE A 131 -12.70 5.51 5.34
N TYR A 132 -13.09 4.25 5.42
CA TYR A 132 -14.36 3.81 4.85
C TYR A 132 -15.56 4.49 5.52
N LEU A 133 -15.50 4.73 6.84
CA LEU A 133 -16.54 5.49 7.54
C LEU A 133 -16.61 6.94 7.06
N ASP A 134 -15.47 7.64 6.91
CA ASP A 134 -15.44 9.01 6.38
C ASP A 134 -15.99 9.08 4.95
N TYR A 135 -15.61 8.13 4.09
CA TYR A 135 -16.11 8.07 2.72
C TYR A 135 -17.61 7.77 2.67
N THR A 136 -18.10 6.86 3.53
CA THR A 136 -19.52 6.51 3.65
C THR A 136 -20.34 7.69 4.19
N ALA A 137 -19.79 8.42 5.15
CA ALA A 137 -20.37 9.65 5.68
C ALA A 137 -20.46 10.75 4.60
N GLY A 138 -19.57 10.71 3.59
CA GLY A 138 -19.40 11.74 2.57
C GLY A 138 -18.52 12.90 3.03
N ARG A 139 -17.61 12.64 3.99
CA ARG A 139 -16.64 13.62 4.50
C ARG A 139 -15.41 13.74 3.60
N ILE A 140 -15.08 12.66 2.91
CA ILE A 140 -14.09 12.62 1.82
C ILE A 140 -14.81 12.19 0.53
N ASP A 141 -14.32 12.68 -0.61
CA ASP A 141 -14.85 12.31 -1.90
C ASP A 141 -14.16 11.05 -2.47
N ALA A 142 -14.52 10.68 -3.70
CA ALA A 142 -14.00 9.46 -4.32
C ALA A 142 -12.52 9.58 -4.75
N GLU A 143 -12.05 10.80 -5.05
CA GLU A 143 -10.67 11.05 -5.44
C GLU A 143 -9.76 10.97 -4.19
N ASP A 144 -10.13 11.67 -3.13
CA ASP A 144 -9.44 11.63 -1.83
C ASP A 144 -9.42 10.21 -1.24
N PHE A 145 -10.53 9.48 -1.36
CA PHE A 145 -10.61 8.09 -0.92
C PHE A 145 -9.64 7.20 -1.70
N ALA A 146 -9.61 7.33 -3.03
CA ALA A 146 -8.71 6.53 -3.88
C ALA A 146 -7.23 6.82 -3.58
N GLU A 147 -6.86 8.09 -3.44
CA GLU A 147 -5.50 8.49 -3.09
C GLU A 147 -5.07 7.93 -1.72
N THR A 148 -5.97 8.01 -0.73
CA THR A 148 -5.70 7.48 0.62
C THR A 148 -5.51 5.95 0.60
N MET A 149 -6.35 5.24 -0.16
CA MET A 149 -6.24 3.79 -0.29
C MET A 149 -4.93 3.38 -0.98
N GLU A 150 -4.54 4.07 -2.06
CA GLU A 150 -3.27 3.83 -2.74
C GLU A 150 -2.07 4.07 -1.80
N ALA A 151 -2.12 5.13 -0.98
CA ALA A 151 -1.09 5.42 -0.01
C ALA A 151 -0.94 4.33 1.07
N ILE A 152 -2.05 3.73 1.52
CA ILE A 152 -2.04 2.64 2.51
C ILE A 152 -1.48 1.35 1.92
N GLU A 153 -1.92 0.98 0.71
CA GLU A 153 -1.39 -0.18 0.00
C GLU A 153 0.12 -0.04 -0.23
N SER A 154 0.56 1.14 -0.71
CA SER A 154 1.98 1.50 -0.84
C SER A 154 2.73 1.31 0.50
N ALA A 155 2.18 1.84 1.59
CA ALA A 155 2.80 1.76 2.91
C ALA A 155 2.89 0.30 3.43
N GLU A 156 1.87 -0.52 3.21
CA GLU A 156 1.91 -1.95 3.56
C GLU A 156 2.97 -2.70 2.77
N MET A 157 3.02 -2.49 1.46
CA MET A 157 4.00 -3.16 0.60
C MET A 157 5.41 -2.75 0.98
N TYR A 158 5.60 -1.47 1.30
CA TYR A 158 6.85 -0.96 1.84
C TYR A 158 7.21 -1.62 3.20
N LYS A 159 6.25 -1.75 4.12
CA LYS A 159 6.46 -2.47 5.40
C LYS A 159 6.84 -3.94 5.21
N LYS A 160 6.29 -4.61 4.19
CA LYS A 160 6.58 -6.02 3.88
C LYS A 160 7.95 -6.22 3.23
N ILE A 161 8.40 -5.29 2.38
CA ILE A 161 9.67 -5.42 1.67
C ILE A 161 10.89 -5.10 2.54
N VAL A 162 10.79 -4.15 3.48
CA VAL A 162 11.92 -3.70 4.31
C VAL A 162 12.56 -4.83 5.14
N PRO A 163 11.82 -5.65 5.90
CA PRO A 163 12.40 -6.79 6.64
C PRO A 163 13.14 -7.76 5.72
N ARG A 164 12.59 -7.98 4.51
CA ARG A 164 13.21 -8.84 3.50
C ARG A 164 14.52 -8.26 2.98
N MET A 165 14.58 -6.94 2.75
CA MET A 165 15.83 -6.26 2.37
C MET A 165 16.89 -6.37 3.48
N ASN A 166 16.49 -6.21 4.74
CA ASN A 166 17.41 -6.36 5.87
C ASN A 166 17.99 -7.78 5.96
N PHE A 167 17.15 -8.80 5.73
CA PHE A 167 17.60 -10.19 5.65
C PHE A 167 18.60 -10.41 4.51
N VAL A 168 18.31 -9.88 3.32
CA VAL A 168 19.20 -9.95 2.15
C VAL A 168 20.56 -9.29 2.42
N LEU A 169 20.57 -8.11 3.03
CA LEU A 169 21.81 -7.41 3.38
C LEU A 169 22.61 -8.19 4.44
N LEU A 170 21.94 -8.90 5.36
CA LEU A 170 22.60 -9.80 6.32
C LEU A 170 23.25 -10.98 5.61
N LEU A 171 22.55 -11.64 4.66
CA LEU A 171 23.12 -12.73 3.85
C LEU A 171 24.36 -12.25 3.09
N ALA A 172 24.29 -11.08 2.46
CA ALA A 172 25.40 -10.49 1.74
C ALA A 172 26.61 -10.20 2.65
N LYS A 173 26.38 -9.69 3.87
CA LYS A 173 27.45 -9.49 4.88
C LYS A 173 28.12 -10.79 5.31
N LYS A 174 27.40 -11.92 5.27
CA LYS A 174 27.94 -13.25 5.55
C LYS A 174 28.68 -13.87 4.35
N GLY A 175 28.76 -13.17 3.22
CA GLY A 175 29.33 -13.68 1.97
C GLY A 175 28.36 -14.53 1.14
N GLU A 176 27.11 -14.69 1.58
CA GLU A 176 26.08 -15.48 0.90
C GLU A 176 25.37 -14.67 -0.19
N ARG A 177 26.14 -14.08 -1.10
CA ARG A 177 25.64 -13.14 -2.11
C ARG A 177 24.63 -13.77 -3.07
N ASP A 178 24.85 -15.01 -3.50
CA ASP A 178 23.95 -15.67 -4.45
C ASP A 178 22.60 -16.02 -3.79
N ALA A 179 22.61 -16.43 -2.52
CA ALA A 179 21.40 -16.62 -1.74
C ALA A 179 20.65 -15.29 -1.54
N ALA A 180 21.38 -14.22 -1.25
CA ALA A 180 20.83 -12.87 -1.14
C ALA A 180 20.13 -12.44 -2.45
N LEU A 181 20.75 -12.68 -3.61
CA LEU A 181 20.15 -12.38 -4.92
C LEU A 181 18.93 -13.25 -5.21
N ALA A 182 18.99 -14.55 -4.89
CA ALA A 182 17.86 -15.45 -5.06
C ALA A 182 16.65 -15.05 -4.21
N GLU A 183 16.86 -14.46 -3.03
CA GLU A 183 15.77 -13.90 -2.23
C GLU A 183 15.14 -12.66 -2.87
N LEU A 184 15.95 -11.76 -3.44
CA LEU A 184 15.43 -10.60 -4.15
C LEU A 184 14.63 -10.99 -5.40
N ASP A 185 15.07 -12.02 -6.12
CA ASP A 185 14.43 -12.49 -7.35
C ASP A 185 13.01 -13.09 -7.09
N LYS A 186 12.62 -13.38 -5.83
CA LYS A 186 11.24 -13.82 -5.49
C LYS A 186 10.30 -12.66 -5.11
N ILE A 187 10.66 -11.42 -5.42
CA ILE A 187 9.79 -10.26 -5.19
C ILE A 187 9.03 -9.94 -6.47
N GLU A 188 7.70 -9.89 -6.37
CA GLU A 188 6.78 -9.52 -7.44
C GLU A 188 6.85 -8.01 -7.71
N THR A 189 7.73 -7.62 -8.64
CA THR A 189 8.07 -6.20 -8.92
C THR A 189 6.89 -5.35 -9.40
N GLU A 190 5.91 -5.99 -10.03
CA GLU A 190 4.68 -5.41 -10.54
C GLU A 190 3.73 -4.96 -9.43
N LYS A 191 3.82 -5.59 -8.25
CA LYS A 191 3.06 -5.18 -7.07
C LYS A 191 3.70 -3.97 -6.38
N LEU A 192 4.99 -3.72 -6.59
CA LEU A 192 5.68 -2.63 -5.89
C LEU A 192 5.27 -1.27 -6.46
N ASP A 193 5.11 -0.30 -5.57
CA ASP A 193 5.11 1.12 -5.90
C ASP A 193 6.53 1.62 -6.21
N ASP A 194 6.64 2.89 -6.58
CA ASP A 194 7.93 3.48 -6.96
C ASP A 194 8.95 3.48 -5.82
N LYS A 195 8.51 3.63 -4.55
CA LYS A 195 9.40 3.53 -3.38
C LYS A 195 9.93 2.11 -3.18
N GLY A 196 9.08 1.10 -3.31
CA GLY A 196 9.47 -0.30 -3.23
C GLY A 196 10.42 -0.69 -4.36
N ARG A 197 10.16 -0.23 -5.60
CA ARG A 197 11.06 -0.44 -6.75
C ARG A 197 12.41 0.22 -6.57
N LEU A 198 12.43 1.46 -6.07
CA LEU A 198 13.66 2.18 -5.73
C LEU A 198 14.50 1.39 -4.73
N LEU A 199 13.91 1.01 -3.59
CA LEU A 199 14.59 0.25 -2.54
C LEU A 199 15.13 -1.10 -3.05
N LEU A 200 14.33 -1.82 -3.85
CA LEU A 200 14.75 -3.07 -4.46
C LEU A 200 15.92 -2.87 -5.44
N GLY A 201 15.83 -1.86 -6.29
CA GLY A 201 16.87 -1.48 -7.25
C GLY A 201 18.19 -1.11 -6.57
N GLU A 202 18.14 -0.23 -5.55
CA GLU A 202 19.30 0.12 -4.73
C GLU A 202 19.93 -1.11 -4.07
N THR A 203 19.10 -2.04 -3.57
CA THR A 203 19.60 -3.26 -2.94
C THR A 203 20.31 -4.16 -3.96
N PHE A 204 19.79 -4.29 -5.19
CA PHE A 204 20.52 -4.97 -6.26
C PHE A 204 21.87 -4.29 -6.60
N LEU A 205 21.94 -2.95 -6.58
CA LEU A 205 23.20 -2.22 -6.78
C LEU A 205 24.20 -2.49 -5.65
N ARG A 206 23.76 -2.52 -4.39
CA ARG A 206 24.61 -2.91 -3.23
C ARG A 206 25.15 -4.32 -3.37
N LEU A 207 24.36 -5.24 -3.96
CA LEU A 207 24.79 -6.61 -4.29
C LEU A 207 25.53 -6.70 -5.63
N LYS A 208 26.02 -5.58 -6.19
CA LYS A 208 26.76 -5.51 -7.46
C LYS A 208 26.05 -6.24 -8.61
N ALA A 209 24.72 -6.14 -8.68
CA ALA A 209 23.88 -6.75 -9.70
C ALA A 209 23.21 -5.68 -10.60
N PRO A 210 24.00 -4.88 -11.34
CA PRO A 210 23.52 -3.68 -12.02
C PRO A 210 22.47 -3.96 -13.10
N LYS A 211 22.61 -5.06 -13.86
CA LYS A 211 21.61 -5.45 -14.87
C LYS A 211 20.25 -5.80 -14.25
N ARG A 212 20.21 -6.34 -13.02
CA ARG A 212 18.95 -6.61 -12.30
C ARG A 212 18.33 -5.29 -11.82
N ALA A 213 19.14 -4.43 -11.21
CA ALA A 213 18.73 -3.11 -10.75
C ALA A 213 18.12 -2.26 -11.89
N HIS A 214 18.82 -2.17 -13.03
CA HIS A 214 18.39 -1.38 -14.18
C HIS A 214 16.98 -1.78 -14.68
N ARG A 215 16.68 -3.08 -14.74
CA ARG A 215 15.37 -3.58 -15.20
C ARG A 215 14.22 -3.08 -14.35
N ILE A 216 14.43 -2.88 -13.06
CA ILE A 216 13.41 -2.46 -12.09
C ILE A 216 13.34 -0.93 -12.04
N LEU A 217 14.50 -0.27 -12.01
CA LEU A 217 14.57 1.18 -11.86
C LEU A 217 14.04 1.92 -13.09
N LYS A 218 14.20 1.36 -14.30
CA LYS A 218 13.70 1.98 -15.53
C LYS A 218 12.18 2.04 -15.66
N THR A 219 11.44 1.24 -14.86
CA THR A 219 9.97 1.20 -14.91
C THR A 219 9.32 2.12 -13.89
N CYS A 220 10.12 2.79 -13.06
CA CYS A 220 9.67 3.70 -12.01
C CYS A 220 9.62 5.14 -12.55
N GLY A 221 8.61 5.92 -12.12
CA GLY A 221 8.39 7.30 -12.57
C GLY A 221 9.21 8.33 -11.78
N ASP A 222 9.62 7.98 -10.56
CA ASP A 222 10.35 8.85 -9.65
C ASP A 222 11.72 9.32 -10.19
N VAL A 223 12.13 10.54 -9.80
CA VAL A 223 13.41 11.13 -10.23
C VAL A 223 14.61 10.38 -9.65
N GLN A 224 14.51 9.83 -8.43
CA GLN A 224 15.58 9.01 -7.86
C GLN A 224 15.72 7.68 -8.58
N CYS A 225 14.60 7.07 -9.00
CA CYS A 225 14.67 5.86 -9.81
C CYS A 225 15.43 6.09 -11.11
N ARG A 226 15.17 7.20 -11.81
CA ARG A 226 15.91 7.57 -13.03
C ARG A 226 17.40 7.80 -12.74
N PHE A 227 17.73 8.45 -11.63
CA PHE A 227 19.11 8.61 -11.20
C PHE A 227 19.81 7.25 -11.02
N TYR A 228 19.23 6.35 -10.22
CA TYR A 228 19.83 5.03 -10.00
C TYR A 228 19.78 4.12 -11.24
N ALA A 229 18.85 4.35 -12.18
CA ALA A 229 18.89 3.69 -13.48
C ALA A 229 20.17 4.07 -14.25
N GLY A 230 20.54 5.36 -14.28
CA GLY A 230 21.82 5.79 -14.86
C GLY A 230 23.03 5.23 -14.10
N VAL A 231 23.00 5.21 -12.78
CA VAL A 231 24.06 4.56 -11.96
C VAL A 231 24.19 3.07 -12.31
N SER A 232 23.05 2.38 -12.50
CA SER A 232 23.04 0.97 -12.86
C SER A 232 23.61 0.69 -14.26
N GLU A 233 23.39 1.58 -15.22
CA GLU A 233 24.00 1.52 -16.56
C GLU A 233 25.52 1.66 -16.47
N TYR A 234 25.99 2.65 -15.69
CA TYR A 234 27.42 2.86 -15.48
C TYR A 234 28.07 1.63 -14.84
N MET A 235 27.49 1.09 -13.78
CA MET A 235 27.97 -0.12 -13.11
C MET A 235 27.87 -1.37 -14.00
N ALA A 236 26.96 -1.40 -14.98
CA ALA A 236 26.87 -2.48 -15.96
C ALA A 236 27.92 -2.38 -17.08
N GLY A 237 28.69 -1.29 -17.13
CA GLY A 237 29.71 -1.04 -18.14
C GLY A 237 29.17 -0.32 -19.39
N ASP A 238 28.04 0.39 -19.28
CA ASP A 238 27.48 1.21 -20.35
C ASP A 238 27.57 2.71 -20.00
N PRO A 239 28.76 3.32 -20.12
CA PRO A 239 28.98 4.71 -19.73
C PRO A 239 28.29 5.71 -20.66
N ASP A 240 27.97 5.34 -21.90
CA ASP A 240 27.30 6.23 -22.85
C ASP A 240 25.82 6.38 -22.49
N SER A 241 25.11 5.27 -22.28
CA SER A 241 23.74 5.30 -21.79
C SER A 241 23.66 5.99 -20.43
N ALA A 242 24.58 5.65 -19.51
CA ALA A 242 24.58 6.25 -18.18
C ALA A 242 24.74 7.77 -18.22
N LEU A 243 25.63 8.27 -19.09
CA LEU A 243 25.85 9.70 -19.24
C LEU A 243 24.60 10.39 -19.80
N GLU A 244 23.98 9.84 -20.85
CA GLU A 244 22.72 10.35 -21.39
C GLU A 244 21.63 10.43 -20.31
N THR A 245 21.42 9.34 -19.57
CA THR A 245 20.43 9.26 -18.51
C THR A 245 20.68 10.29 -17.41
N LEU A 246 21.92 10.42 -16.93
CA LEU A 246 22.27 11.33 -15.82
C LEU A 246 22.30 12.81 -16.25
N GLU A 247 22.77 13.13 -17.46
CA GLU A 247 22.75 14.50 -18.00
C GLU A 247 21.32 15.04 -18.09
N ASN A 248 20.36 14.20 -18.46
CA ASN A 248 18.93 14.55 -18.50
C ASN A 248 18.31 14.87 -17.13
N LEU A 249 19.03 14.63 -16.03
CA LEU A 249 18.59 14.93 -14.67
C LEU A 249 19.14 16.26 -14.12
N LYS A 250 20.00 16.96 -14.87
CA LYS A 250 20.51 18.28 -14.48
C LYS A 250 19.36 19.27 -14.29
N GLY A 251 19.38 19.98 -13.16
CA GLY A 251 18.34 20.94 -12.79
C GLY A 251 17.03 20.34 -12.28
N VAL A 252 16.91 19.00 -12.21
CA VAL A 252 15.71 18.31 -11.73
C VAL A 252 16.01 17.38 -10.55
N TYR A 253 17.18 16.74 -10.54
CA TYR A 253 17.57 15.88 -9.42
C TYR A 253 17.94 16.70 -8.17
N PRO A 254 17.37 16.40 -6.98
CA PRO A 254 17.55 17.23 -5.79
C PRO A 254 19.00 17.34 -5.28
N ASP A 255 19.81 16.28 -5.43
CA ASP A 255 21.21 16.27 -4.97
C ASP A 255 22.17 16.46 -6.15
N GLU A 256 22.37 17.72 -6.52
CA GLU A 256 23.24 18.07 -7.65
C GLU A 256 24.68 17.59 -7.50
N ASN A 257 25.22 17.56 -6.27
CA ASN A 257 26.61 17.16 -6.05
C ASN A 257 26.78 15.66 -6.30
N ARG A 258 25.82 14.86 -5.86
CA ARG A 258 25.78 13.43 -6.14
C ARG A 258 25.62 13.14 -7.62
N LEU A 259 24.77 13.89 -8.31
CA LEU A 259 24.65 13.79 -9.77
C LEU A 259 25.97 14.15 -10.48
N LYS A 260 26.58 15.28 -10.14
CA LYS A 260 27.87 15.74 -10.68
C LYS A 260 28.96 14.70 -10.44
N HIS A 261 28.98 14.05 -9.27
CA HIS A 261 29.96 13.01 -8.95
C HIS A 261 29.90 11.83 -9.91
N TYR A 262 28.71 11.29 -10.18
CA TYR A 262 28.58 10.16 -11.12
C TYR A 262 28.89 10.57 -12.56
N ILE A 263 28.43 11.74 -13.01
CA ILE A 263 28.75 12.27 -14.34
C ILE A 263 30.28 12.43 -14.51
N LYS A 264 30.95 13.01 -13.51
CA LYS A 264 32.40 13.14 -13.48
C LYS A 264 33.09 11.78 -13.55
N SER A 265 32.67 10.83 -12.71
CA SER A 265 33.22 9.46 -12.69
C SER A 265 33.10 8.77 -14.05
N ILE A 266 31.99 9.01 -14.77
CA ILE A 266 31.79 8.48 -16.11
C ILE A 266 32.79 9.12 -17.10
N TYR A 267 32.94 10.44 -17.11
CA TYR A 267 33.93 11.11 -17.97
C TYR A 267 35.36 10.62 -17.69
N GLU A 268 35.73 10.46 -16.42
CA GLU A 268 37.02 9.90 -16.02
C GLU A 268 37.20 8.47 -16.54
N SER A 269 36.17 7.61 -16.42
CA SER A 269 36.21 6.24 -16.91
C SER A 269 36.36 6.15 -18.44
N LYS A 270 35.86 7.16 -19.16
CA LYS A 270 36.00 7.31 -20.62
C LYS A 270 37.33 7.94 -21.04
N GLY A 271 38.13 8.45 -20.10
CA GLY A 271 39.37 9.17 -20.36
C GLY A 271 39.19 10.63 -20.79
N ASP A 272 37.98 11.18 -20.69
CA ASP A 272 37.67 12.58 -21.03
C ASP A 272 37.99 13.50 -19.83
N LYS A 273 39.30 13.75 -19.65
CA LYS A 273 39.79 14.57 -18.52
C LYS A 273 39.31 16.01 -18.59
N GLU A 274 39.19 16.58 -19.79
CA GLU A 274 38.75 17.97 -19.98
C GLU A 274 37.35 18.18 -19.39
N ARG A 275 36.40 17.29 -19.72
CA ARG A 275 35.04 17.39 -19.18
C ARG A 275 34.95 16.99 -17.72
N ALA A 276 35.75 16.01 -17.28
CA ALA A 276 35.81 15.62 -15.88
C ALA A 276 36.31 16.77 -14.97
N ASP A 277 37.37 17.46 -15.40
CA ASP A 277 37.99 18.56 -14.63
C ASP A 277 37.10 19.82 -14.62
N ALA A 278 36.27 20.01 -15.64
CA ALA A 278 35.27 21.09 -15.68
C ALA A 278 34.16 20.91 -14.62
N ILE A 279 33.96 19.70 -14.08
CA ILE A 279 32.96 19.43 -13.04
C ILE A 279 33.58 19.65 -11.66
N GLN A 280 33.16 20.74 -11.02
CA GLN A 280 33.55 21.08 -9.65
C GLN A 280 32.61 20.44 -8.63
N LEU A 281 33.18 19.72 -7.67
CA LEU A 281 32.52 19.21 -6.48
C LEU A 281 33.05 19.98 -5.25
N PRO A 282 32.30 20.05 -4.14
CA PRO A 282 32.80 20.63 -2.90
C PRO A 282 34.11 19.98 -2.43
N ASP A 283 34.96 20.77 -1.77
CA ASP A 283 36.17 20.25 -1.15
C ASP A 283 35.83 19.13 -0.14
N ASN A 284 36.53 18.01 -0.24
CA ASN A 284 36.28 16.79 0.55
C ASN A 284 34.89 16.17 0.34
N TYR A 285 34.27 16.33 -0.84
CA TYR A 285 33.02 15.66 -1.15
C TYR A 285 33.13 14.14 -0.96
N ASN A 286 32.33 13.60 -0.04
CA ASN A 286 32.24 12.17 0.24
C ASN A 286 30.90 11.65 -0.26
N ILE A 287 30.94 10.76 -1.26
CA ILE A 287 29.76 10.13 -1.84
C ILE A 287 28.99 9.25 -0.83
N ASP A 288 29.67 8.73 0.19
CA ASP A 288 29.10 7.85 1.21
C ASP A 288 28.48 8.61 2.39
N ALA A 289 28.53 9.94 2.40
CA ALA A 289 27.94 10.77 3.46
C ALA A 289 26.43 11.02 3.28
N HIS A 290 25.82 10.51 2.21
CA HIS A 290 24.44 10.77 1.79
C HIS A 290 23.65 9.49 1.49
#